data_AF-A0A958MB54-F1
#
_entry.id   AF-A0A958MB54-F1
#
_cell.length_a   1.000
_cell.length_b   1.000
_cell.length_c   1.000
_cell.angle_alpha   90.00
_cell.angle_beta   90.00
_cell.angle_gamma   90.00
#
_symmetry.space_group_name_H-M   'P 1'
#
loop_
_entity.id
_entity.type
_entity.pdbx_description
1 polymer ?
#
loop_
_entity_poly.entity_id
_entity_poly.type
_entity_poly.pdbx_seq_one_letter_code
_entity_poly.pdbx_strand_id
1 'polypeptide(L)'
;MINRNLKWALGLFALSILVSFLIIHPRIRQWARDNFLDKERKILSQLETAYGDTQVKILKISNWQGMFLEVYQLSSEGNFDLLDRAQLTDSKDAFYNFKDKKLNLFLKDVNEDGVAEILLPSMDKNMKPHINIYSFDLSSGKLNKISSH
;
A
#
# COMPACT_ATOMS: atom_id res chain seq x y z
N MET A 1 5.07 40.03 -45.23
CA MET A 1 5.54 40.19 -43.84
C MET A 1 4.58 39.41 -42.94
N ILE A 2 4.96 38.22 -42.44
CA ILE A 2 4.05 37.35 -41.66
C ILE A 2 3.82 37.98 -40.27
N ASN A 3 2.54 38.17 -39.91
CA ASN A 3 2.11 38.77 -38.64
C ASN A 3 2.66 37.98 -37.44
N ARG A 4 3.18 38.68 -36.43
CA ARG A 4 3.79 38.08 -35.22
C ARG A 4 2.84 37.11 -34.52
N ASN A 5 1.55 37.42 -34.49
CA ASN A 5 0.54 36.57 -33.85
C ASN A 5 0.32 35.25 -34.62
N LEU A 6 0.46 35.28 -35.95
CA LEU A 6 0.33 34.09 -36.79
C LEU A 6 1.49 33.12 -36.55
N LYS A 7 2.70 33.61 -36.27
CA LYS A 7 3.86 32.77 -35.92
C LYS A 7 3.66 32.03 -34.60
N TRP A 8 3.10 32.71 -33.59
CA TRP A 8 2.78 32.08 -32.30
C TRP A 8 1.67 31.04 -32.42
N ALA A 9 0.61 31.36 -33.17
CA ALA A 9 -0.48 30.42 -33.43
C ALA A 9 0.02 29.15 -34.14
N LEU A 10 0.86 29.30 -35.18
CA LEU A 10 1.47 28.18 -35.89
C LEU A 10 2.41 27.37 -34.96
N GLY A 11 3.15 28.04 -34.08
CA GLY A 11 4.00 27.37 -33.10
C GLY A 11 3.20 26.52 -32.10
N LEU A 12 2.12 27.06 -31.55
CA LEU A 12 1.25 26.33 -30.62
C LEU A 12 0.53 25.17 -31.31
N PHE A 13 0.12 25.34 -32.57
CA PHE A 13 -0.50 24.28 -33.36
C PHE A 13 0.49 23.15 -33.69
N ALA A 14 1.72 23.48 -34.06
CA ALA A 14 2.76 22.47 -34.27
C ALA A 14 3.09 21.72 -32.96
N LEU A 15 3.13 22.44 -31.83
CA LEU A 15 3.36 21.83 -30.52
C LEU A 15 2.22 20.87 -30.12
N SER A 16 0.95 21.23 -30.37
CA SER A 16 -0.17 20.36 -30.03
C SER A 16 -0.18 19.07 -30.86
N ILE A 17 0.18 19.15 -32.14
CA ILE A 17 0.33 17.97 -33.00
C ILE A 17 1.46 17.08 -32.48
N LEU A 18 2.60 17.66 -32.10
CA LEU A 18 3.73 16.93 -31.55
C LEU A 18 3.34 16.18 -30.27
N VAL A 19 2.63 16.85 -29.35
CA VAL A 19 2.16 16.26 -28.09
C VAL A 19 1.15 15.14 -28.35
N SER A 20 0.20 15.34 -29.27
CA SER A 20 -0.76 14.30 -29.66
C SER A 20 -0.07 13.05 -30.22
N PHE A 21 0.97 13.22 -31.05
CA PHE A 21 1.76 12.09 -31.57
C PHE A 21 2.50 11.32 -30.45
N LEU A 22 3.03 12.04 -29.45
CA LEU A 22 3.68 11.43 -28.29
C LEU A 22 2.68 10.60 -27.45
N ILE A 23 1.44 11.07 -27.31
CA ILE A 23 0.38 10.36 -26.55
C ILE A 23 -0.07 9.07 -27.24
N ILE A 24 -0.12 9.07 -28.58
CA ILE A 24 -0.61 7.91 -29.36
C ILE A 24 0.39 6.75 -29.33
N HIS A 25 1.68 7.01 -29.13
CA HIS A 25 2.68 5.94 -29.20
C HIS A 25 2.59 5.02 -27.96
N PRO A 26 2.29 3.72 -28.13
CA PRO A 26 2.03 2.82 -27.01
C PRO A 26 3.20 2.71 -26.02
N ARG A 27 4.44 2.84 -26.50
CA ARG A 27 5.65 2.82 -25.65
C ARG A 27 5.74 4.02 -24.71
N ILE A 28 5.40 5.21 -25.18
CA ILE A 28 5.45 6.45 -24.38
C ILE A 28 4.32 6.46 -23.37
N ARG A 29 3.12 6.02 -23.78
CA ARG A 29 1.97 5.86 -22.87
C ARG A 29 2.26 4.84 -21.77
N GLN A 30 2.92 3.73 -22.10
CA GLN A 30 3.33 2.72 -21.13
C GLN A 30 4.40 3.28 -20.20
N TRP A 31 5.46 3.91 -20.72
CA TRP A 31 6.47 4.59 -19.91
C TRP A 31 5.88 5.65 -18.98
N ALA A 32 4.95 6.49 -19.45
CA ALA A 32 4.28 7.50 -18.64
C ALA A 32 3.41 6.87 -17.55
N ARG A 33 2.70 5.77 -17.85
CA ARG A 33 1.93 5.03 -16.84
C ARG A 33 2.87 4.40 -15.79
N ASP A 34 3.92 3.74 -16.22
CA ASP A 34 4.88 3.06 -15.35
C ASP A 34 5.71 4.03 -14.49
N ASN A 35 5.88 5.30 -14.92
CA ASN A 35 6.67 6.30 -14.17
C ASN A 35 5.83 7.34 -13.41
N PHE A 36 4.59 7.63 -13.84
CA PHE A 36 3.72 8.63 -13.20
C PHE A 36 2.49 8.03 -12.51
N LEU A 37 2.00 6.85 -12.90
CA LEU A 37 0.80 6.23 -12.33
C LEU A 37 1.12 5.09 -11.33
N ASP A 38 2.29 4.47 -11.39
CA ASP A 38 2.71 3.39 -10.47
C ASP A 38 3.04 3.83 -9.03
N LYS A 39 2.74 5.09 -8.68
CA LYS A 39 2.61 5.49 -7.27
C LYS A 39 1.33 4.97 -6.61
N GLU A 40 0.61 4.08 -7.28
CA GLU A 40 -0.70 3.60 -6.85
C GLU A 40 -0.56 2.75 -5.57
N ARG A 41 -1.20 3.24 -4.51
CA ARG A 41 -1.37 2.50 -3.26
C ARG A 41 -2.35 1.35 -3.50
N LYS A 42 -1.88 0.13 -3.44
CA LYS A 42 -2.70 -1.09 -3.55
C LYS A 42 -2.96 -1.68 -2.18
N ILE A 43 -4.23 -1.83 -1.79
CA ILE A 43 -4.61 -2.59 -0.60
C ILE A 43 -4.53 -4.09 -0.95
N LEU A 44 -3.67 -4.82 -0.24
CA LEU A 44 -3.50 -6.27 -0.43
C LEU A 44 -4.47 -7.06 0.44
N SER A 45 -4.69 -6.58 1.67
CA SER A 45 -5.65 -7.15 2.61
C SER A 45 -6.07 -6.14 3.66
N GLN A 46 -7.21 -6.40 4.28
CA GLN A 46 -7.78 -5.59 5.35
C GLN A 46 -8.34 -6.48 6.44
N LEU A 47 -8.28 -6.01 7.67
CA LEU A 47 -8.89 -6.62 8.83
C LEU A 47 -9.48 -5.52 9.71
N GLU A 48 -10.71 -5.69 10.15
CA GLU A 48 -11.34 -4.82 11.14
C GLU A 48 -11.50 -5.61 12.44
N THR A 49 -11.15 -4.99 13.55
CA THR A 49 -11.21 -5.58 14.89
C THR A 49 -11.57 -4.52 15.92
N ALA A 50 -11.95 -4.94 17.12
CA ALA A 50 -12.17 -4.04 18.24
C ALA A 50 -11.15 -4.34 19.35
N TYR A 51 -10.55 -3.28 19.89
CA TYR A 51 -9.74 -3.34 21.11
C TYR A 51 -10.53 -2.59 22.19
N GLY A 52 -11.26 -3.33 23.03
CA GLY A 52 -12.26 -2.76 23.93
C GLY A 52 -13.38 -2.08 23.12
N ASP A 53 -13.67 -0.82 23.44
CA ASP A 53 -14.69 -0.01 22.74
C ASP A 53 -14.16 0.67 21.47
N THR A 54 -12.87 0.51 21.17
CA THR A 54 -12.23 1.18 20.03
C THR A 54 -12.20 0.27 18.82
N GLN A 55 -12.81 0.70 17.71
CA GLN A 55 -12.69 0.02 16.43
C GLN A 55 -11.38 0.38 15.74
N VAL A 56 -10.68 -0.66 15.29
CA VAL A 56 -9.37 -0.58 14.65
C VAL A 56 -9.42 -1.28 13.30
N LYS A 57 -8.84 -0.64 12.30
CA LYS A 57 -8.70 -1.15 10.94
C LYS A 57 -7.24 -1.33 10.60
N ILE A 58 -6.87 -2.54 10.24
CA ILE A 58 -5.51 -2.95 9.95
C ILE A 58 -5.43 -3.25 8.46
N LEU A 59 -4.53 -2.58 7.77
CA LEU A 59 -4.34 -2.73 6.33
C LEU A 59 -2.94 -3.22 6.03
N LYS A 60 -2.85 -4.19 5.11
CA LYS A 60 -1.61 -4.50 4.42
C LYS A 60 -1.68 -3.88 3.05
N ILE A 61 -0.71 -3.05 2.72
CA ILE A 61 -0.68 -2.32 1.45
C ILE A 61 0.65 -2.55 0.72
N SER A 62 0.62 -2.36 -0.59
CA SER A 62 1.79 -2.31 -1.45
C SER A 62 1.79 -1.01 -2.22
N ASN A 63 2.94 -0.39 -2.37
CA ASN A 63 3.17 0.72 -3.27
C ASN A 63 4.59 0.60 -3.87
N TRP A 64 5.02 1.60 -4.64
CA TRP A 64 6.35 1.65 -5.26
C TRP A 64 7.54 1.61 -4.27
N GLN A 65 7.33 1.97 -3.00
CA GLN A 65 8.36 1.93 -1.94
C GLN A 65 8.45 0.56 -1.26
N GLY A 66 7.46 -0.33 -1.48
CA GLY A 66 7.40 -1.66 -0.90
C GLY A 66 6.05 -1.95 -0.25
N MET A 67 6.06 -2.90 0.70
CA MET A 67 4.87 -3.27 1.45
C MET A 67 4.86 -2.61 2.83
N PHE A 68 3.66 -2.27 3.30
CA PHE A 68 3.46 -1.62 4.59
C PHE A 68 2.29 -2.26 5.34
N LEU A 69 2.41 -2.28 6.66
CA LEU A 69 1.34 -2.46 7.61
C LEU A 69 0.89 -1.09 8.07
N GLU A 70 -0.40 -0.80 7.98
CA GLU A 70 -1.01 0.42 8.49
C GLU A 70 -2.10 0.06 9.49
N VAL A 71 -2.17 0.80 10.59
CA VAL A 71 -3.22 0.67 11.60
C VAL A 71 -3.96 1.99 11.72
N TYR A 72 -5.28 1.91 11.64
CA TYR A 72 -6.20 3.03 11.71
C TYR A 72 -7.17 2.84 12.87
N GLN A 73 -7.62 3.95 13.46
CA GLN A 73 -8.64 3.96 14.50
C GLN A 73 -9.86 4.74 14.03
N LEU A 74 -11.05 4.25 14.37
CA LEU A 74 -12.29 4.99 14.14
C LEU A 74 -12.38 6.17 15.12
N SER A 75 -12.44 7.38 14.59
CA SER A 75 -12.62 8.61 15.35
C SER A 75 -14.09 8.82 15.73
N SER A 76 -14.34 9.74 16.66
CA SER A 76 -15.69 10.14 17.06
C SER A 76 -16.53 10.73 15.92
N GLU A 77 -15.88 11.21 14.85
CA GLU A 77 -16.52 11.74 13.66
C GLU A 77 -16.90 10.65 12.64
N GLY A 78 -16.58 9.38 12.94
CA GLY A 78 -16.83 8.23 12.06
C GLY A 78 -15.78 8.04 10.96
N ASN A 79 -14.65 8.76 11.04
CA ASN A 79 -13.54 8.63 10.08
C ASN A 79 -12.46 7.70 10.63
N PHE A 80 -11.70 7.04 9.76
CA PHE A 80 -10.55 6.23 10.16
C PHE A 80 -9.26 7.04 10.10
N ASP A 81 -8.68 7.34 11.26
CA ASP A 81 -7.43 8.07 11.40
C ASP A 81 -6.25 7.12 11.48
N LEU A 82 -5.17 7.40 10.73
CA LEU A 82 -3.95 6.59 10.74
C LEU A 82 -3.23 6.76 12.09
N LEU A 83 -3.05 5.67 12.82
CA LEU A 83 -2.29 5.66 14.07
C LEU A 83 -0.80 5.41 13.82
N ASP A 84 -0.49 4.34 13.08
CA ASP A 84 0.90 4.00 12.79
C ASP A 84 1.06 3.24 11.48
N ARG A 85 2.29 3.27 10.97
CA ARG A 85 2.70 2.58 9.75
C ARG A 85 4.07 1.92 9.96
N ALA A 86 4.17 0.64 9.63
CA ALA A 86 5.42 -0.10 9.58
C ALA A 86 5.72 -0.59 8.15
N GLN A 87 6.93 -0.37 7.67
CA GLN A 87 7.39 -0.96 6.41
C GLN A 87 7.79 -2.43 6.65
N LEU A 88 7.36 -3.32 5.76
CA LEU A 88 7.77 -4.73 5.77
C LEU A 88 9.13 -4.85 5.08
N THR A 89 9.98 -5.74 5.62
CA THR A 89 11.29 -6.07 5.02
C THR A 89 11.15 -6.86 3.73
N ASP A 90 10.10 -7.66 3.61
CA ASP A 90 9.81 -8.46 2.43
C ASP A 90 9.12 -7.63 1.35
N SER A 91 9.39 -7.94 0.08
CA SER A 91 8.90 -7.17 -1.06
C SER A 91 7.71 -7.80 -1.78
N LYS A 92 7.35 -9.05 -1.44
CA LYS A 92 6.26 -9.79 -2.10
C LYS A 92 5.22 -10.26 -1.10
N ASP A 93 3.94 -10.13 -1.50
CA ASP A 93 2.82 -10.65 -0.72
C ASP A 93 2.83 -12.19 -0.70
N ALA A 94 2.29 -12.77 0.36
CA ALA A 94 2.11 -14.21 0.47
C ALA A 94 0.81 -14.54 1.21
N PHE A 95 0.39 -15.80 1.08
CA PHE A 95 -0.77 -16.33 1.78
C PHE A 95 -0.34 -17.50 2.66
N TYR A 96 -0.87 -17.54 3.87
CA TYR A 96 -0.83 -18.69 4.74
C TYR A 96 -2.10 -19.52 4.54
N ASN A 97 -1.95 -20.81 4.28
CA ASN A 97 -3.08 -21.73 4.16
C ASN A 97 -3.38 -22.30 5.55
N PHE A 98 -4.52 -21.90 6.13
CA PHE A 98 -5.02 -22.46 7.37
C PHE A 98 -6.32 -23.20 7.11
N LYS A 99 -6.26 -24.54 7.16
CA LYS A 99 -7.34 -25.44 6.72
C LYS A 99 -7.76 -25.06 5.28
N ASP A 100 -9.04 -24.77 5.06
CA ASP A 100 -9.58 -24.39 3.75
C ASP A 100 -9.57 -22.87 3.49
N LYS A 101 -8.87 -22.08 4.33
CA LYS A 101 -8.79 -20.63 4.21
C LYS A 101 -7.38 -20.17 3.83
N LYS A 102 -7.31 -19.20 2.92
CA LYS A 102 -6.08 -18.48 2.59
C LYS A 102 -6.09 -17.13 3.29
N LEU A 103 -5.08 -16.87 4.11
CA LEU A 103 -4.97 -15.66 4.93
C LEU A 103 -3.65 -14.94 4.60
N ASN A 104 -3.71 -13.67 4.22
CA ASN A 104 -2.54 -12.81 4.01
C ASN A 104 -2.40 -11.68 5.04
N LEU A 105 -3.36 -11.60 5.96
CA LEU A 105 -3.40 -10.80 7.18
C LEU A 105 -4.38 -11.45 8.15
N PHE A 106 -3.97 -11.68 9.40
CA PHE A 106 -4.83 -12.22 10.45
C PHE A 106 -4.30 -11.88 11.84
N LEU A 107 -5.17 -11.98 12.84
CA LEU A 107 -4.83 -11.82 14.24
C LEU A 107 -4.74 -13.18 14.92
N LYS A 108 -3.74 -13.35 15.77
CA LYS A 108 -3.60 -14.53 16.63
C LYS A 108 -2.76 -14.16 17.84
N ASP A 109 -3.19 -14.58 19.01
CA ASP A 109 -2.38 -14.60 20.22
C ASP A 109 -1.32 -15.71 20.10
N VAL A 110 -0.06 -15.29 19.91
CA VAL A 110 1.10 -16.17 19.67
C VAL A 110 1.80 -16.53 20.96
N ASN A 111 1.78 -15.64 21.95
CA ASN A 111 2.49 -15.78 23.22
C ASN A 111 1.59 -16.23 24.38
N GLU A 112 0.28 -16.38 24.14
CA GLU A 112 -0.76 -16.78 25.08
C GLU A 112 -0.97 -15.78 26.23
N ASP A 113 -0.73 -14.48 25.99
CA ASP A 113 -0.94 -13.40 26.98
C ASP A 113 -2.34 -12.76 26.92
N GLY A 114 -3.20 -13.21 25.98
CA GLY A 114 -4.54 -12.70 25.78
C GLY A 114 -4.64 -11.50 24.83
N VAL A 115 -3.51 -10.99 24.32
CA VAL A 115 -3.45 -9.90 23.34
C VAL A 115 -3.05 -10.46 21.98
N ALA A 116 -3.95 -10.35 21.00
CA ALA A 116 -3.65 -10.87 19.67
C ALA A 116 -2.60 -10.03 18.92
N GLU A 117 -1.56 -10.68 18.41
CA GLU A 117 -0.63 -10.10 17.46
C GLU A 117 -1.15 -10.11 16.02
N ILE A 118 -0.59 -9.22 15.20
CA ILE A 118 -0.83 -9.10 13.77
C ILE A 118 0.17 -9.98 13.02
N LEU A 119 -0.34 -10.95 12.28
CA LEU A 119 0.45 -11.88 11.48
C LEU A 119 0.32 -11.54 9.99
N LEU A 120 1.48 -11.39 9.34
CA LEU A 120 1.62 -10.95 7.96
C LEU A 120 2.54 -11.91 7.20
N PRO A 121 1.99 -12.90 6.49
CA PRO A 121 2.75 -13.75 5.59
C PRO A 121 3.32 -12.92 4.43
N SER A 122 4.58 -13.09 4.10
CA SER A 122 5.23 -12.43 2.95
C SER A 122 6.34 -13.30 2.38
N MET A 123 6.95 -12.85 1.28
CA MET A 123 8.04 -13.55 0.62
C MET A 123 9.20 -12.60 0.37
N ASP A 124 10.41 -13.08 0.65
CA ASP A 124 11.62 -12.35 0.33
C ASP A 124 11.90 -12.33 -1.18
N LYS A 125 13.00 -11.67 -1.56
CA LYS A 125 13.43 -11.59 -2.96
C LYS A 125 13.75 -12.96 -3.58
N ASN A 126 14.07 -13.96 -2.76
CA ASN A 126 14.40 -15.33 -3.16
C ASN A 126 13.19 -16.27 -3.12
N MET A 127 11.98 -15.73 -2.96
CA MET A 127 10.73 -16.50 -2.82
C MET A 127 10.69 -17.38 -1.55
N LYS A 128 11.52 -17.08 -0.54
CA LYS A 128 11.44 -17.75 0.75
C LYS A 128 10.26 -17.13 1.54
N PRO A 129 9.30 -17.95 1.99
CA PRO A 129 8.17 -17.45 2.77
C PRO A 129 8.63 -17.05 4.16
N HIS A 130 8.11 -15.93 4.64
CA HIS A 130 8.26 -15.46 6.01
C HIS A 130 6.90 -15.13 6.62
N ILE A 131 6.79 -15.21 7.94
CA ILE A 131 5.66 -14.67 8.71
C ILE A 131 6.22 -13.53 9.57
N ASN A 132 5.79 -12.31 9.27
CA ASN A 132 6.10 -11.15 10.12
C ASN A 132 5.06 -11.01 11.22
N ILE A 133 5.51 -10.80 12.45
CA ILE A 133 4.67 -10.70 13.64
C ILE A 133 4.84 -9.32 14.26
N TYR A 134 3.73 -8.60 14.44
CA TYR A 134 3.70 -7.28 15.05
C TYR A 134 2.72 -7.25 16.22
N SER A 135 3.11 -6.63 17.33
CA SER A 135 2.15 -6.17 18.35
C SER A 135 1.71 -4.75 18.05
N PHE A 136 0.49 -4.45 18.45
CA PHE A 136 -0.08 -3.11 18.40
C PHE A 136 -0.51 -2.71 19.81
N ASP A 137 0.06 -1.62 20.31
CA ASP A 137 -0.32 -1.05 21.59
C ASP A 137 -1.29 0.10 21.35
N LEU A 138 -2.56 -0.10 21.73
CA LEU A 138 -3.62 0.90 21.57
C LEU A 138 -3.35 2.18 22.37
N SER A 139 -2.70 2.07 23.53
CA SER A 139 -2.49 3.21 24.43
C SER A 139 -1.46 4.20 23.87
N SER A 140 -0.39 3.68 23.25
CA SER A 140 0.61 4.48 22.56
C SER A 140 0.30 4.70 21.07
N GLY A 141 -0.64 3.93 20.52
CA GLY A 141 -0.95 3.92 19.09
C GLY A 141 0.19 3.38 18.23
N LYS A 142 1.10 2.57 18.78
CA LYS A 142 2.35 2.15 18.13
C LYS A 142 2.35 0.69 17.70
N LEU A 143 2.94 0.44 16.53
CA LEU A 143 3.30 -0.88 16.04
C LEU A 143 4.72 -1.25 16.49
N ASN A 144 4.87 -2.44 17.07
CA ASN A 144 6.17 -3.00 17.43
C ASN A 144 6.39 -4.31 16.70
N LYS A 145 7.52 -4.45 15.99
CA LYS A 145 7.89 -5.72 15.37
C LYS A 145 8.40 -6.66 16.45
N ILE A 146 7.73 -7.79 16.63
CA ILE A 146 8.13 -8.81 17.61
C ILE A 146 9.16 -9.75 16.99
N SER A 147 8.80 -10.37 15.86
CA SER A 147 9.65 -11.35 15.21
C SER A 147 9.34 -11.49 13.71
N SER A 148 10.18 -12.26 13.04
CA SER A 148 9.99 -12.70 11.66
C SER A 148 10.55 -14.12 11.54
N HIS A 149 9.73 -15.05 11.07
CA HIS A 149 10.07 -16.47 10.91
C HIS A 149 10.07 -16.88 9.44
#